data_AF-A0A2E4PBZ6-F1
#
_entry.id   AF-A0A2E4PBZ6-F1
#
_cell.length_a   1.000
_cell.length_b   1.000
_cell.length_c   1.000
_cell.angle_alpha   90.00
_cell.angle_beta   90.00
_cell.angle_gamma   90.00
#
_symmetry.space_group_name_H-M   'P 1'
#
loop_
_entity.id
_entity.type
_entity.pdbx_description
1 polymer ?
#
loop_
_entity_poly.entity_id
_entity_poly.type
_entity_poly.pdbx_seq_one_letter_code
_entity_poly.pdbx_strand_id
1 'polypeptide(L)'
;MNYKKFENELGDACRQVQTEFLKRFKQGVYISAGGANLENFINDLQQEYEKVASNFIKENGLENDIAARKRVLALAKQHAKKCIEEFSKIQ
;
A
#
# COMPACT_ATOMS: atom_id res chain seq x y z
N MET A 1 6.50 6.31 -19.78
CA MET A 1 5.76 5.98 -18.55
C MET A 1 6.09 4.55 -18.13
N ASN A 2 6.76 4.36 -17.00
CA ASN A 2 7.28 3.05 -16.60
C ASN A 2 6.43 2.44 -15.48
N TYR A 3 5.36 1.73 -15.88
CA TYR A 3 4.49 1.04 -14.91
C TYR A 3 5.22 -0.05 -14.13
N LYS A 4 6.26 -0.67 -14.69
CA LYS A 4 7.06 -1.67 -13.96
C LYS A 4 7.78 -1.06 -12.76
N LYS A 5 8.30 0.18 -12.88
CA LYS A 5 8.89 0.91 -11.75
C LYS A 5 7.83 1.18 -10.68
N PHE A 6 6.65 1.63 -11.08
CA PHE A 6 5.53 1.86 -10.18
C PHE A 6 5.11 0.60 -9.42
N GLU A 7 4.98 -0.53 -10.12
CA GLU A 7 4.64 -1.81 -9.48
C GLU A 7 5.71 -2.27 -8.49
N ASN A 8 7.00 -2.02 -8.77
CA ASN A 8 8.07 -2.27 -7.81
C ASN A 8 7.95 -1.37 -6.57
N GLU A 9 7.68 -0.08 -6.75
CA GLU A 9 7.48 0.89 -5.66
C GLU A 9 6.29 0.50 -4.76
N LEU A 10 5.20 -0.01 -5.35
CA LEU A 10 4.08 -0.58 -4.60
C LEU A 10 4.48 -1.83 -3.81
N GLY A 11 5.31 -2.70 -4.40
CA GLY A 11 5.86 -3.87 -3.72
C GLY A 11 6.77 -3.51 -2.54
N ASP A 12 7.61 -2.48 -2.70
CA ASP A 12 8.45 -1.94 -1.64
C ASP A 12 7.60 -1.32 -0.51
N ALA A 13 6.59 -0.54 -0.85
CA ALA A 13 5.64 0.03 0.11
C ALA A 13 4.93 -1.06 0.93
N CYS A 14 4.45 -2.12 0.28
CA CYS A 14 3.84 -3.26 0.98
C CYS A 14 4.80 -3.88 2.01
N ARG A 15 6.04 -4.18 1.61
CA ARG A 15 7.05 -4.77 2.51
C ARG A 15 7.39 -3.86 3.68
N GLN A 16 7.49 -2.55 3.43
CA GLN A 16 7.77 -1.56 4.46
C GLN A 16 6.63 -1.50 5.48
N VAL A 17 5.38 -1.39 5.03
CA VAL A 17 4.21 -1.35 5.91
C VAL A 17 4.11 -2.64 6.73
N GLN A 18 4.29 -3.82 6.11
CA GLN A 18 4.32 -5.08 6.85
C GLN A 18 5.42 -5.12 7.92
N THR A 19 6.63 -4.67 7.59
CA THR A 19 7.77 -4.66 8.51
C THR A 19 7.52 -3.73 9.70
N GLU A 20 7.07 -2.50 9.44
CA GLU A 20 6.77 -1.51 10.47
C GLU A 20 5.60 -1.95 11.35
N PHE A 21 4.56 -2.52 10.75
CA PHE A 21 3.42 -3.08 11.48
C PHE A 21 3.88 -4.19 12.43
N LEU A 22 4.64 -5.17 11.94
CA LEU A 22 5.14 -6.28 12.76
C LEU A 22 6.08 -5.80 13.88
N LYS A 23 6.87 -4.74 13.63
CA LYS A 23 7.73 -4.12 14.64
C LYS A 23 6.91 -3.49 15.75
N ARG A 24 5.89 -2.69 15.42
CA ARG A 24 4.96 -2.07 16.38
C ARG A 24 4.15 -3.12 17.15
N PHE A 25 3.76 -4.21 16.47
CA PHE A 25 3.09 -5.34 17.09
C PHE A 25 3.98 -6.01 18.15
N LYS A 26 5.25 -6.32 17.81
CA LYS A 26 6.22 -6.88 18.76
C LYS A 26 6.53 -5.96 19.94
N GLN A 27 6.36 -4.65 19.77
CA GLN A 27 6.54 -3.63 20.82
C GLN A 27 5.32 -3.45 21.73
N GLY A 28 4.24 -4.23 21.51
CA GLY A 28 3.03 -4.11 22.32
C GLY A 28 2.22 -2.83 22.04
N VAL A 29 2.45 -2.16 20.90
CA VAL A 29 1.65 -0.99 20.50
C VAL A 29 0.22 -1.42 20.09
N TYR A 30 0.05 -2.68 19.68
CA TYR A 30 -1.22 -3.27 19.27
C TYR A 30 -1.58 -4.47 20.16
N ILE A 31 -2.05 -4.22 21.40
CA ILE A 31 -2.36 -5.27 22.41
C ILE A 31 -3.80 -5.82 22.32
N SER A 32 -4.67 -5.31 21.45
CA SER A 32 -6.11 -5.61 21.49
C SER A 32 -6.66 -6.29 20.23
N ALA A 33 -7.39 -7.40 20.45
CA ALA A 33 -8.34 -8.11 19.58
C ALA A 33 -8.01 -8.16 18.06
N GLY A 34 -7.66 -9.34 17.55
CA GLY A 34 -7.11 -9.57 16.20
C GLY A 34 -7.82 -8.93 14.98
N GLY A 35 -9.07 -8.47 15.09
CA GLY A 35 -9.73 -7.67 14.05
C GLY A 35 -9.18 -6.24 13.90
N ALA A 36 -8.77 -5.58 14.99
CA ALA A 36 -8.23 -4.22 14.96
C ALA A 36 -6.84 -4.16 14.30
N ASN A 37 -6.10 -5.26 14.32
CA ASN A 37 -4.77 -5.36 13.71
C ASN A 37 -4.83 -5.30 12.18
N LEU A 38 -5.79 -6.02 11.58
CA LEU A 38 -5.96 -6.01 10.13
C LEU A 38 -6.47 -4.66 9.64
N GLU A 39 -7.40 -4.02 10.37
CA GLU A 39 -7.90 -2.69 10.03
C GLU A 39 -6.79 -1.64 10.09
N ASN A 40 -5.98 -1.64 11.15
CA ASN A 40 -4.83 -0.74 11.26
C ASN A 40 -3.80 -0.96 10.15
N PHE A 41 -3.52 -2.22 9.79
CA PHE A 41 -2.65 -2.55 8.66
C PHE A 41 -3.23 -2.02 7.34
N ILE A 42 -4.54 -2.21 7.09
CA ILE A 42 -5.21 -1.71 5.89
C ILE A 42 -5.12 -0.19 5.81
N ASN A 43 -5.31 0.51 6.93
CA ASN A 43 -5.22 1.98 6.98
C ASN A 43 -3.78 2.47 6.66
N ASP A 44 -2.77 1.88 7.29
CA ASP A 44 -1.36 2.22 7.03
C ASP A 44 -0.99 1.93 5.56
N LEU A 45 -1.47 0.81 5.01
CA LEU A 45 -1.24 0.43 3.62
C LEU A 45 -1.91 1.39 2.62
N GLN A 46 -3.15 1.80 2.89
CA GLN A 46 -3.88 2.76 2.07
C GLN A 46 -3.12 4.08 1.97
N GLN A 47 -2.67 4.63 3.10
CA GLN A 47 -1.93 5.90 3.12
C GLN A 47 -0.64 5.83 2.31
N GLU A 48 0.15 4.76 2.46
CA GLU A 48 1.41 4.65 1.72
C GLU A 48 1.16 4.43 0.22
N TYR A 49 0.14 3.66 -0.16
CA TYR A 49 -0.20 3.45 -1.57
C TYR A 49 -0.76 4.71 -2.23
N GLU A 50 -1.56 5.51 -1.52
CA GLU A 50 -2.03 6.81 -2.00
C GLU A 50 -0.86 7.77 -2.26
N LYS A 51 0.14 7.76 -1.37
CA LYS A 51 1.37 8.54 -1.51
C LYS A 51 2.19 8.09 -2.73
N VAL A 52 2.43 6.79 -2.89
CA VAL A 52 3.16 6.24 -4.06
C VAL A 52 2.43 6.56 -5.36
N ALA A 53 1.10 6.37 -5.41
CA ALA A 53 0.29 6.72 -6.57
C ALA A 53 0.32 8.21 -6.89
N SER A 54 0.21 9.08 -5.88
CA SER A 54 0.24 10.54 -6.06
C SER A 54 1.61 11.01 -6.57
N ASN A 55 2.69 10.46 -6.02
CA ASN A 55 4.04 10.75 -6.50
C ASN A 55 4.22 10.32 -7.96
N PHE A 56 3.80 9.10 -8.30
CA PHE A 56 3.91 8.60 -9.66
C PHE A 56 3.09 9.43 -10.67
N ILE A 57 1.88 9.85 -10.29
CA ILE A 57 1.04 10.75 -11.11
C ILE A 57 1.77 12.07 -11.35
N LYS A 58 2.32 12.68 -10.31
CA LYS A 58 3.03 13.96 -10.38
C LYS A 58 4.31 13.87 -11.20
N GLU A 59 5.16 12.88 -10.93
CA GLU A 59 6.44 12.67 -11.63
C GLU A 59 6.28 12.42 -13.13
N ASN A 60 5.14 11.87 -13.55
CA ASN A 60 4.86 11.58 -14.95
C ASN A 60 3.92 12.63 -15.60
N GLY A 61 3.55 13.71 -14.89
CA GLY A 61 2.70 14.78 -15.42
C GLY A 61 1.26 14.34 -15.76
N LEU A 62 0.72 13.37 -15.02
CA LEU A 62 -0.56 12.72 -15.33
C LEU A 62 -1.75 13.38 -14.65
N GLU A 63 -1.56 14.50 -13.97
CA GLU A 63 -2.58 15.16 -13.13
C GLU A 63 -3.87 15.47 -13.91
N ASN A 64 -3.71 15.86 -15.18
CA ASN A 64 -4.81 16.19 -16.10
C ASN A 64 -5.26 15.02 -16.99
N ASP A 65 -4.54 13.89 -16.98
CA ASP A 65 -4.91 12.69 -17.72
C ASP A 65 -5.78 11.76 -16.85
N ILE A 66 -7.10 11.93 -16.98
CA ILE A 66 -8.09 11.16 -16.22
C ILE A 66 -7.95 9.65 -16.46
N ALA A 67 -7.64 9.24 -17.69
CA ALA A 67 -7.53 7.82 -18.04
C ALA A 67 -6.27 7.20 -17.42
N ALA A 68 -5.14 7.90 -17.52
CA ALA A 68 -3.88 7.46 -16.90
C ALA A 68 -4.00 7.42 -15.37
N ARG A 69 -4.62 8.43 -14.74
CA ARG A 69 -4.89 8.44 -13.29
C ARG A 69 -5.75 7.27 -12.85
N LYS A 70 -6.85 7.00 -13.55
CA LYS A 70 -7.70 5.82 -13.26
C LYS A 70 -6.90 4.52 -13.33
N ARG A 71 -6.01 4.39 -14.32
CA ARG A 71 -5.14 3.22 -14.46
C ARG A 71 -4.14 3.08 -13.32
N VAL A 72 -3.50 4.17 -12.89
CA VAL A 72 -2.58 4.17 -11.74
C VAL A 72 -3.29 3.76 -10.47
N LEU A 73 -4.47 4.33 -10.19
CA LEU A 73 -5.26 4.01 -9.01
C LEU A 73 -5.78 2.56 -9.03
N ALA A 74 -6.16 2.03 -10.20
CA ALA A 74 -6.56 0.64 -10.36
C ALA A 74 -5.40 -0.33 -10.06
N LEU A 75 -4.20 -0.03 -10.56
CA LEU A 75 -3.00 -0.82 -10.27
C LEU A 75 -2.65 -0.78 -8.78
N ALA A 76 -2.65 0.41 -8.17
CA ALA A 76 -2.43 0.55 -6.73
C ALA A 76 -3.43 -0.29 -5.92
N LYS A 77 -4.73 -0.21 -6.25
CA LYS A 77 -5.77 -1.00 -5.58
C LYS A 77 -5.58 -2.50 -5.74
N GLN A 78 -5.20 -2.97 -6.94
CA GLN A 78 -4.94 -4.39 -7.19
C GLN A 78 -3.76 -4.90 -6.35
N HIS A 79 -2.66 -4.14 -6.32
CA HIS A 79 -1.49 -4.49 -5.51
C HIS A 79 -1.78 -4.42 -4.00
N ALA A 80 -2.59 -3.45 -3.55
CA ALA A 80 -2.98 -3.35 -2.15
C ALA A 80 -3.79 -4.57 -1.70
N LYS A 81 -4.75 -5.01 -2.53
CA LYS A 81 -5.53 -6.22 -2.27
C LYS A 81 -4.62 -7.43 -2.11
N LYS A 82 -3.64 -7.61 -3.01
CA LYS A 82 -2.68 -8.72 -2.92
C LYS A 82 -1.84 -8.65 -1.64
N CYS A 83 -1.36 -7.46 -1.28
CA CYS A 83 -0.59 -7.25 -0.05
C CYS A 83 -1.38 -7.61 1.21
N ILE A 84 -2.68 -7.24 1.26
CA ILE A 84 -3.58 -7.61 2.36
C ILE A 84 -3.78 -9.12 2.40
N GLU A 85 -4.07 -9.76 1.26
CA GLU A 85 -4.23 -11.22 1.17
C GLU A 85 -2.97 -11.99 1.61
N GLU A 86 -1.78 -11.46 1.33
CA GLU A 86 -0.51 -12.02 1.80
C GLU A 86 -0.32 -11.81 3.30
N PHE A 87 -0.62 -10.63 3.82
CA PHE A 87 -0.53 -10.33 5.25
C PHE A 87 -1.50 -11.18 6.08
N SER A 88 -2.73 -11.37 5.62
CA SER A 88 -3.74 -12.20 6.29
C SER A 88 -3.37 -13.69 6.38
N LYS A 89 -2.40 -14.17 5.61
CA LYS A 89 -1.88 -15.55 5.71
C LYS A 89 -0.79 -15.71 6.77
N ILE A 90 -0.18 -14.60 7.20
CA ILE A 90 0.93 -14.57 8.16
C ILE A 90 0.39 -14.43 9.60
N GLN A 91 -0.80 -13.86 9.76
CA GLN A 91 -1.51 -13.74 11.05
C GLN A 91 -2.31 -15.00 11.39
#